data_AF-A0A128ERG6-F1
#
_entry.id   AF-A0A128ERG6-F1
#
_cell.length_a   1.000
_cell.length_b   1.000
_cell.length_c   1.000
_cell.angle_alpha   90.00
_cell.angle_beta   90.00
_cell.angle_gamma   90.00
#
_symmetry.space_group_name_H-M   'P 1'
#
loop_
_entity.id
_entity.type
_entity.pdbx_description
1 polymer ?
#
loop_
_entity_poly.entity_id
_entity_poly.type
_entity_poly.pdbx_seq_one_letter_code
_entity_poly.pdbx_strand_id
1 'polypeptide(L)'
;MSRILISLTMLLALIPFAGCTDDSVPRAKFGNAGSTDGPYGIKQMVVSDTSGGFSDFSYGSVSSYPGAYATISGLGIPTHVKGYWSKDPESTTDSPIYYRIDSVIDSKLALSKIKTLKNAYKNFEHSGASVQVVVDNAHLKILYTFNCFNSSDDCSKKEGSDPNGWIVRSPKDITDVVVLFSGNGETSLKPFPKSPYDSRIIRAVNVGETVVSEATLQDIDLANHEVNDQIVLPATYSVIWRKKLNPDAEYSQWQFDNYKLTGNLSALDTMEESIQAYRNAMNGYVKTSTFDIFAENENLYITYSAACLTDTPGERCKVAEDPQNRWRYFDELGRYAVVLFEGKGDQVPSE
;
A
#
# COMPACT_ATOMS: atom_id res chain seq x y z
N MET A 1 -53.14 3.76 -51.83
CA MET A 1 -53.52 2.32 -51.74
C MET A 1 -52.30 1.49 -52.07
N SER A 2 -51.83 0.68 -51.10
CA SER A 2 -51.03 -0.56 -51.21
C SER A 2 -49.80 -0.61 -52.13
N ARG A 3 -48.64 -1.21 -51.79
CA ARG A 3 -48.13 -1.98 -50.64
C ARG A 3 -46.73 -2.46 -51.07
N ILE A 4 -45.83 -2.71 -50.10
CA ILE A 4 -44.61 -3.55 -50.21
C ILE A 4 -43.39 -2.90 -50.90
N LEU A 5 -42.53 -2.27 -50.11
CA LEU A 5 -41.08 -2.47 -50.17
C LEU A 5 -40.45 -1.88 -48.89
N ILE A 6 -39.30 -2.41 -48.48
CA ILE A 6 -38.46 -1.99 -47.35
C ILE A 6 -38.82 -2.67 -46.01
N SER A 7 -38.28 -3.87 -45.80
CA SER A 7 -37.48 -4.19 -44.61
C SER A 7 -36.95 -5.62 -44.72
N LEU A 8 -35.82 -5.78 -45.42
CA LEU A 8 -35.05 -7.02 -45.49
C LEU A 8 -33.57 -6.68 -45.29
N THR A 9 -33.20 -6.21 -44.11
CA THR A 9 -31.79 -6.11 -43.65
C THR A 9 -31.75 -5.70 -42.17
N MET A 10 -32.12 -6.60 -41.25
CA MET A 10 -31.75 -6.45 -39.84
C MET A 10 -31.83 -7.80 -39.12
N LEU A 11 -30.96 -8.74 -39.50
CA LEU A 11 -30.79 -9.99 -38.75
C LEU A 11 -29.36 -10.52 -38.93
N LEU A 12 -28.34 -9.75 -38.53
CA LEU A 12 -26.96 -10.23 -38.52
C LEU A 12 -26.09 -9.41 -37.56
N ALA A 13 -26.29 -9.57 -36.24
CA ALA A 13 -25.29 -9.19 -35.21
C ALA A 13 -25.72 -9.69 -33.81
N LEU A 14 -25.82 -11.01 -33.64
CA LEU A 14 -25.80 -11.63 -32.31
C LEU A 14 -24.75 -12.74 -32.36
N ILE A 15 -23.48 -12.34 -32.47
CA ILE A 15 -22.36 -13.21 -32.12
C ILE A 15 -22.11 -12.96 -30.64
N PRO A 16 -22.49 -13.87 -29.71
CA PRO A 16 -21.98 -13.79 -28.37
C PRO A 16 -20.46 -13.95 -28.46
N PHE A 17 -19.71 -13.00 -27.90
CA PHE A 17 -18.29 -13.17 -27.63
C PHE A 17 -18.15 -14.30 -26.59
N ALA A 18 -18.18 -15.54 -27.06
CA ALA A 18 -17.60 -16.65 -26.31
C ALA A 18 -16.09 -16.38 -26.29
N GLY A 19 -15.62 -15.76 -25.21
CA GLY A 19 -14.20 -15.80 -24.88
C GLY A 19 -13.84 -17.27 -24.74
N CYS A 20 -13.14 -17.83 -25.73
CA CYS A 20 -12.58 -19.16 -25.64
C CYS A 20 -11.55 -19.16 -24.51
N THR A 21 -11.95 -19.56 -23.31
CA THR A 21 -11.00 -20.01 -22.29
C THR A 21 -10.37 -21.28 -22.81
N ASP A 22 -9.09 -21.21 -23.15
CA ASP A 22 -8.29 -22.37 -23.52
C ASP A 22 -8.15 -23.26 -22.26
N ASP A 23 -9.06 -24.22 -22.09
CA ASP A 23 -9.10 -25.20 -20.98
C ASP A 23 -7.85 -26.11 -20.93
N SER A 24 -6.90 -25.95 -21.86
CA SER A 24 -5.68 -26.75 -21.90
C SER A 24 -4.66 -26.42 -20.80
N VAL A 25 -4.79 -25.29 -20.09
CA VAL A 25 -3.87 -24.92 -18.99
C VAL A 25 -4.59 -24.90 -17.63
N PRO A 26 -4.14 -25.73 -16.65
CA PRO A 26 -4.71 -25.72 -15.32
C PRO A 26 -4.54 -24.34 -14.66
N ARG A 27 -5.61 -23.83 -14.06
CA ARG A 27 -5.53 -22.68 -13.16
C ARG A 27 -4.78 -23.08 -11.89
N ALA A 28 -3.86 -22.24 -11.44
CA ALA A 28 -3.15 -22.44 -10.18
C ALA A 28 -4.10 -22.27 -9.00
N LYS A 29 -4.22 -23.32 -8.18
CA LYS A 29 -5.11 -23.35 -7.00
C LYS A 29 -4.36 -23.06 -5.70
N PHE A 30 -3.04 -23.07 -5.75
CA PHE A 30 -2.18 -22.76 -4.61
C PHE A 30 -1.29 -21.57 -4.94
N GLY A 31 -0.99 -20.78 -3.92
CA GLY A 31 -0.11 -19.63 -4.02
C GLY A 31 0.89 -19.59 -2.89
N ASN A 32 2.14 -19.27 -3.22
CA ASN A 32 3.24 -19.11 -2.26
C ASN A 32 3.89 -17.74 -2.38
N ALA A 33 4.37 -17.20 -1.27
CA ALA A 33 5.22 -16.02 -1.27
C ALA A 33 6.38 -16.20 -0.28
N GLY A 34 7.60 -15.89 -0.72
CA GLY A 34 8.80 -16.11 0.07
C GLY A 34 10.02 -15.39 -0.49
N SER A 35 11.17 -15.76 0.07
CA SER A 35 12.48 -15.17 -0.23
C SER A 35 13.57 -16.23 -0.12
N THR A 36 14.73 -15.98 -0.71
CA THR A 36 15.90 -16.86 -0.63
C THR A 36 17.05 -16.26 0.17
N ASP A 37 17.02 -14.94 0.41
CA ASP A 37 18.09 -14.20 1.09
C ASP A 37 17.69 -13.58 2.44
N GLY A 38 16.65 -14.12 3.09
CA GLY A 38 16.31 -13.76 4.47
C GLY A 38 14.92 -13.14 4.65
N PRO A 39 14.68 -12.41 5.74
CA PRO A 39 13.35 -11.93 6.12
C PRO A 39 12.86 -10.71 5.32
N TYR A 40 11.59 -10.75 4.92
CA TYR A 40 10.86 -9.67 4.26
C TYR A 40 9.44 -9.56 4.81
N GLY A 41 8.91 -8.35 4.84
CA GLY A 41 7.47 -8.13 4.84
C GLY A 41 6.98 -8.01 3.39
N ILE A 42 6.00 -8.81 2.97
CA ILE A 42 5.33 -8.67 1.67
C ILE A 42 3.90 -8.17 1.90
N LYS A 43 3.50 -7.10 1.21
CA LYS A 43 2.17 -6.50 1.36
C LYS A 43 1.60 -6.00 0.02
N GLN A 44 0.28 -6.14 -0.12
CA GLN A 44 -0.49 -5.82 -1.34
C GLN A 44 0.12 -6.38 -2.64
N MET A 45 0.62 -7.62 -2.61
CA MET A 45 1.22 -8.30 -3.76
C MET A 45 0.16 -9.04 -4.58
N VAL A 46 -0.30 -8.44 -5.66
CA VAL A 46 -1.36 -8.97 -6.52
C VAL A 46 -0.81 -9.37 -7.88
N VAL A 47 -1.18 -10.57 -8.33
CA VAL A 47 -0.94 -11.04 -9.72
C VAL A 47 -2.29 -11.18 -10.41
N SER A 48 -2.45 -10.52 -11.54
CA SER A 48 -3.68 -10.54 -12.36
C SER A 48 -3.51 -11.42 -13.59
N ASP A 49 -4.60 -12.02 -14.07
CA ASP A 49 -4.62 -12.93 -15.21
C ASP A 49 -5.42 -12.41 -16.42
N THR A 50 -5.26 -13.09 -17.55
CA THR A 50 -5.92 -12.78 -18.84
C THR A 50 -7.45 -12.81 -18.81
N SER A 51 -8.07 -13.41 -17.79
CA SER A 51 -9.53 -13.44 -17.62
C SER A 51 -10.09 -12.27 -16.80
N GLY A 52 -9.22 -11.38 -16.30
CA GLY A 52 -9.57 -10.34 -15.33
C GLY A 52 -9.60 -10.85 -13.89
N GLY A 53 -9.23 -12.11 -13.65
CA GLY A 53 -9.03 -12.67 -12.31
C GLY A 53 -7.73 -12.20 -11.69
N PHE A 54 -7.61 -12.34 -10.37
CA PHE A 54 -6.37 -12.05 -9.65
C PHE A 54 -6.22 -12.94 -8.41
N SER A 55 -5.01 -12.96 -7.86
CA SER A 55 -4.73 -13.56 -6.56
C SER A 55 -3.74 -12.69 -5.79
N ASP A 56 -3.93 -12.64 -4.48
CA ASP A 56 -3.10 -11.89 -3.54
C ASP A 56 -2.11 -12.83 -2.85
N PHE A 57 -0.85 -12.41 -2.81
CA PHE A 57 0.31 -13.10 -2.25
C PHE A 57 0.92 -12.32 -1.06
N SER A 58 0.13 -11.45 -0.42
CA SER A 58 0.50 -10.62 0.74
C SER A 58 0.50 -11.39 2.05
N TYR A 59 1.39 -12.36 2.20
CA TYR A 59 1.42 -13.22 3.38
C TYR A 59 2.14 -12.61 4.60
N GLY A 60 2.45 -11.31 4.59
CA GLY A 60 3.09 -10.64 5.72
C GLY A 60 4.58 -10.97 5.82
N SER A 61 5.06 -11.34 7.01
CA SER A 61 6.47 -11.65 7.23
C SER A 61 6.82 -13.05 6.70
N VAL A 62 7.79 -13.11 5.80
CA VAL A 62 8.31 -14.33 5.17
C VAL A 62 9.83 -14.34 5.26
N SER A 63 10.45 -15.50 5.48
CA SER A 63 11.91 -15.59 5.67
C SER A 63 12.55 -16.77 4.96
N SER A 64 11.79 -17.46 4.11
CA SER A 64 12.28 -18.62 3.37
C SER A 64 11.48 -18.86 2.10
N TYR A 65 11.99 -19.77 1.27
CA TYR A 65 11.33 -20.25 0.06
C TYR A 65 10.85 -21.71 0.26
N PRO A 66 9.67 -22.12 -0.24
CA PRO A 66 8.65 -21.31 -0.94
C PRO A 66 7.89 -20.33 -0.04
N GLY A 67 8.21 -20.29 1.26
CA GLY A 67 7.65 -19.32 2.21
C GLY A 67 6.24 -19.67 2.63
N ALA A 68 5.44 -18.65 2.93
CA ALA A 68 4.05 -18.82 3.33
C ALA A 68 3.19 -19.31 2.16
N TYR A 69 2.12 -20.05 2.46
CA TYR A 69 1.28 -20.70 1.45
C TYR A 69 -0.20 -20.57 1.78
N ALA A 70 -1.04 -20.49 0.73
CA ALA A 70 -2.48 -20.58 0.86
C ALA A 70 -3.12 -21.18 -0.41
N THR A 71 -4.35 -21.64 -0.27
CA THR A 71 -5.24 -21.88 -1.42
C THR A 71 -5.68 -20.54 -1.99
N ILE A 72 -5.68 -20.42 -3.32
CA ILE A 72 -6.11 -19.23 -4.05
C ILE A 72 -7.33 -19.52 -4.93
N SER A 73 -8.04 -18.49 -5.35
CA SER A 73 -9.30 -18.56 -6.11
C SER A 73 -9.16 -19.14 -7.53
N GLY A 74 -7.95 -19.57 -7.93
CA GLY A 74 -7.67 -20.11 -9.25
C GLY A 74 -7.10 -19.05 -10.18
N LEU A 75 -5.77 -18.88 -10.16
CA LEU A 75 -5.08 -17.92 -11.03
C LEU A 75 -4.83 -18.55 -12.41
N GLY A 76 -5.29 -17.86 -13.47
CA GLY A 76 -5.03 -18.25 -14.85
C GLY A 76 -3.65 -17.83 -15.35
N ILE A 77 -3.56 -17.48 -16.63
CA ILE A 77 -2.31 -17.01 -17.26
C ILE A 77 -2.00 -15.58 -16.79
N PRO A 78 -0.89 -15.35 -16.07
CA PRO A 78 -0.56 -14.02 -15.55
C PRO A 78 -0.35 -12.99 -16.67
N THR A 79 -0.75 -11.75 -16.38
CA THR A 79 -0.64 -10.58 -17.27
C THR A 79 -0.02 -9.38 -16.60
N HIS A 80 -0.10 -9.31 -15.27
CA HIS A 80 0.36 -8.15 -14.53
C HIS A 80 0.73 -8.55 -13.09
N VAL A 81 1.73 -7.87 -12.53
CA VAL A 81 2.07 -7.94 -11.11
C VAL A 81 2.18 -6.54 -10.54
N LYS A 82 1.60 -6.35 -9.35
CA LYS A 82 1.69 -5.11 -8.59
C LYS A 82 1.84 -5.42 -7.12
N GLY A 83 2.73 -4.72 -6.42
CA GLY A 83 2.80 -4.84 -4.97
C GLY A 83 4.02 -4.22 -4.33
N TYR A 84 4.12 -4.43 -3.01
CA TYR A 84 5.16 -3.86 -2.16
C TYR A 84 5.82 -4.93 -1.31
N TRP A 85 7.10 -4.76 -1.03
CA TRP A 85 7.79 -5.55 -0.03
C TRP A 85 8.86 -4.71 0.64
N SER A 86 9.28 -5.12 1.84
CA SER A 86 10.36 -4.49 2.59
C SER A 86 11.33 -5.55 3.07
N LYS A 87 12.63 -5.28 2.95
CA LYS A 87 13.65 -6.12 3.59
C LYS A 87 13.73 -5.75 5.06
N ASP A 88 13.58 -6.74 5.94
CA ASP A 88 13.75 -6.51 7.35
C ASP A 88 15.23 -6.19 7.63
N PRO A 89 15.51 -5.19 8.47
CA PRO A 89 16.88 -4.81 8.76
C PRO A 89 17.62 -5.94 9.50
N GLU A 90 18.89 -6.16 9.16
CA GLU A 90 19.71 -7.21 9.79
C GLU A 90 20.07 -6.86 11.25
N SER A 91 20.04 -5.58 11.59
CA SER A 91 20.25 -5.06 12.94
C SER A 91 19.12 -4.13 13.37
N THR A 92 18.96 -3.90 14.67
CA THR A 92 17.98 -2.93 15.20
C THR A 92 18.34 -1.47 14.89
N THR A 93 19.53 -1.21 14.33
CA THR A 93 20.02 0.12 13.98
C THR A 93 19.83 0.44 12.50
N ASP A 94 19.62 -0.55 11.64
CA ASP A 94 19.42 -0.32 10.22
C ASP A 94 17.97 0.05 9.90
N SER A 95 17.81 0.92 8.91
CA SER A 95 16.48 1.23 8.38
C SER A 95 16.08 0.17 7.34
N PRO A 96 14.81 -0.28 7.33
CA PRO A 96 14.31 -1.19 6.30
C PRO A 96 14.43 -0.56 4.91
N ILE A 97 14.68 -1.39 3.90
CA ILE A 97 14.65 -0.98 2.49
C ILE A 97 13.30 -1.39 1.92
N TYR A 98 12.65 -0.46 1.22
CA TYR A 98 11.32 -0.64 0.65
C TYR A 98 11.40 -0.82 -0.85
N TYR A 99 10.49 -1.65 -1.37
CA TYR A 99 10.39 -1.98 -2.77
C TYR A 99 8.95 -1.90 -3.26
N ARG A 100 8.78 -1.51 -4.52
CA ARG A 100 7.49 -1.49 -5.22
C ARG A 100 7.67 -2.06 -6.62
N ILE A 101 6.68 -2.80 -7.10
CA ILE A 101 6.57 -3.18 -8.50
C ILE A 101 5.18 -2.88 -9.04
N ASP A 102 5.13 -2.49 -10.31
CA ASP A 102 3.93 -2.37 -11.13
C ASP A 102 4.38 -2.70 -12.56
N SER A 103 4.08 -3.90 -13.04
CA SER A 103 4.72 -4.43 -14.25
C SER A 103 3.85 -5.42 -15.01
N VAL A 104 3.89 -5.27 -16.33
CA VAL A 104 3.25 -6.16 -17.28
C VAL A 104 4.06 -7.45 -17.42
N ILE A 105 3.35 -8.58 -17.48
CA ILE A 105 3.90 -9.91 -17.74
C ILE A 105 3.55 -10.28 -19.18
N ASP A 106 4.53 -10.76 -19.95
CA ASP A 106 4.26 -11.31 -21.29
C ASP A 106 3.44 -12.60 -21.16
N SER A 107 2.12 -12.46 -21.27
CA SER A 107 1.17 -13.55 -21.08
C SER A 107 1.26 -14.62 -22.16
N LYS A 108 1.69 -14.28 -23.39
CA LYS A 108 1.90 -15.25 -24.47
C LYS A 108 3.12 -16.12 -24.19
N LEU A 109 4.20 -15.52 -23.69
CA LEU A 109 5.39 -16.24 -23.26
C LEU A 109 5.09 -17.06 -21.99
N ALA A 110 4.38 -16.50 -21.02
CA ALA A 110 3.96 -17.21 -19.81
C ALA A 110 3.13 -18.46 -20.16
N LEU A 111 2.14 -18.32 -21.06
CA LEU A 111 1.34 -19.44 -21.56
C LEU A 111 2.21 -20.53 -22.21
N SER A 112 3.14 -20.14 -23.08
CA SER A 112 4.06 -21.06 -23.76
C SER A 112 4.93 -21.83 -22.76
N LYS A 113 5.45 -21.14 -21.73
CA LYS A 113 6.22 -21.76 -20.65
C LYS A 113 5.41 -22.76 -19.84
N ILE A 114 4.18 -22.41 -19.45
CA ILE A 114 3.30 -23.32 -18.68
C ILE A 114 2.95 -24.56 -19.51
N LYS A 115 2.61 -24.39 -20.80
CA LYS A 115 2.34 -25.52 -21.71
C LYS A 115 3.56 -26.42 -21.88
N THR A 116 4.75 -25.83 -21.97
CA THR A 116 6.02 -26.59 -22.03
C THR A 116 6.21 -27.43 -20.78
N LEU A 117 6.04 -26.84 -19.59
CA LEU A 117 6.13 -27.57 -18.32
C LEU A 117 5.12 -28.72 -18.24
N LYS A 118 3.86 -28.47 -18.61
CA LYS A 118 2.80 -29.48 -18.59
C LYS A 118 3.12 -30.67 -19.51
N ASN A 119 3.63 -30.38 -20.70
CA ASN A 119 3.87 -31.39 -21.73
C ASN A 119 5.20 -32.15 -21.53
N ALA A 120 6.11 -31.61 -20.71
CA ALA A 120 7.43 -32.18 -20.49
C ALA A 120 7.39 -33.51 -19.75
N TYR A 121 6.48 -33.70 -18.80
CA TYR A 121 6.40 -34.94 -18.03
C TYR A 121 5.88 -36.12 -18.86
N LYS A 122 6.46 -37.30 -18.65
CA LYS A 122 6.02 -38.57 -19.27
C LYS A 122 4.62 -38.96 -18.81
N ASN A 123 4.43 -38.99 -17.48
CA ASN A 123 3.21 -39.42 -16.81
C ASN A 123 2.72 -38.30 -15.88
N PHE A 124 1.92 -37.37 -16.40
CA PHE A 124 1.40 -36.26 -15.60
C PHE A 124 -0.03 -36.54 -15.15
N GLU A 125 -0.21 -37.01 -13.91
CA GLU A 125 -1.53 -37.28 -13.34
C GLU A 125 -1.99 -36.20 -12.35
N HIS A 126 -1.10 -35.28 -11.95
CA HIS A 126 -1.42 -34.26 -10.95
C HIS A 126 -2.15 -33.03 -11.53
N SER A 127 -3.14 -32.51 -10.81
CA SER A 127 -3.89 -31.31 -11.20
C SER A 127 -3.55 -30.07 -10.36
N GLY A 128 -2.66 -30.22 -9.36
CA GLY A 128 -2.34 -29.20 -8.38
C GLY A 128 -1.26 -28.22 -8.87
N ALA A 129 -1.66 -27.20 -9.61
CA ALA A 129 -0.77 -26.10 -9.98
C ALA A 129 -0.60 -25.06 -8.85
N SER A 130 0.63 -24.56 -8.69
CA SER A 130 0.97 -23.47 -7.77
C SER A 130 1.70 -22.34 -8.49
N VAL A 131 1.41 -21.11 -8.07
CA VAL A 131 2.18 -19.91 -8.41
C VAL A 131 2.95 -19.45 -7.18
N GLN A 132 4.20 -19.07 -7.38
CA GLN A 132 5.10 -18.71 -6.28
C GLN A 132 5.73 -17.35 -6.58
N VAL A 133 5.54 -16.40 -5.68
CA VAL A 133 6.20 -15.10 -5.68
C VAL A 133 7.47 -15.21 -4.84
N VAL A 134 8.61 -14.84 -5.42
CA VAL A 134 9.89 -14.84 -4.73
C VAL A 134 10.47 -13.43 -4.80
N VAL A 135 10.79 -12.85 -3.64
CA VAL A 135 11.43 -11.54 -3.53
C VAL A 135 12.83 -11.70 -2.93
N ASP A 136 13.81 -11.05 -3.56
CA ASP A 136 15.20 -10.99 -3.10
C ASP A 136 15.76 -9.59 -3.42
N ASN A 137 15.91 -8.75 -2.39
CA ASN A 137 16.19 -7.31 -2.51
C ASN A 137 15.20 -6.66 -3.48
N ALA A 138 15.67 -5.89 -4.47
CA ALA A 138 14.81 -5.28 -5.48
C ALA A 138 14.24 -6.29 -6.48
N HIS A 139 14.67 -7.55 -6.47
CA HIS A 139 14.31 -8.50 -7.49
C HIS A 139 13.04 -9.29 -7.12
N LEU A 140 12.10 -9.41 -8.07
CA LEU A 140 10.90 -10.22 -7.94
C LEU A 140 10.80 -11.24 -9.07
N LYS A 141 10.54 -12.51 -8.71
CA LYS A 141 10.23 -13.59 -9.64
C LYS A 141 8.83 -14.14 -9.39
N ILE A 142 8.13 -14.47 -10.47
CA ILE A 142 6.91 -15.27 -10.43
C ILE A 142 7.21 -16.62 -11.07
N LEU A 143 7.12 -17.67 -10.28
CA LEU A 143 7.34 -19.04 -10.70
C LEU A 143 6.01 -19.77 -10.80
N TYR A 144 5.94 -20.74 -11.71
CA TYR A 144 4.82 -21.64 -11.83
C TYR A 144 5.31 -23.08 -11.78
N THR A 145 4.59 -23.93 -11.05
CA THR A 145 4.90 -25.35 -10.91
C THR A 145 3.64 -26.18 -10.80
N PHE A 146 3.75 -27.46 -11.17
CA PHE A 146 2.73 -28.45 -10.88
C PHE A 146 2.99 -29.23 -9.59
N ASN A 147 3.93 -28.75 -8.75
CA ASN A 147 4.31 -29.39 -7.50
C ASN A 147 4.67 -30.88 -7.69
N CYS A 148 5.33 -31.22 -8.81
CA CYS A 148 5.83 -32.56 -9.01
C CYS A 148 7.08 -32.74 -8.16
N PHE A 149 6.99 -33.55 -7.10
CA PHE A 149 8.10 -33.84 -6.21
C PHE A 149 8.65 -35.23 -6.53
N ASN A 150 9.94 -35.32 -6.91
CA ASN A 150 10.58 -36.61 -7.25
C ASN A 150 10.46 -37.67 -6.14
N SER A 151 10.25 -37.25 -4.88
CA SER A 151 10.06 -38.15 -3.75
C SER A 151 8.69 -38.86 -3.72
N SER A 152 7.68 -38.32 -4.40
CA SER A 152 6.30 -38.83 -4.39
C SER A 152 5.74 -39.11 -5.78
N ASP A 153 6.30 -38.49 -6.83
CA ASP A 153 5.72 -38.46 -8.18
C ASP A 153 6.74 -38.87 -9.26
N ASP A 154 6.25 -39.42 -10.38
CA ASP A 154 7.06 -39.62 -11.58
C ASP A 154 7.22 -38.32 -12.38
N CYS A 155 8.18 -37.50 -11.97
CA CYS A 155 8.53 -36.26 -12.67
C CYS A 155 9.49 -36.48 -13.85
N SER A 156 9.59 -37.71 -14.38
CA SER A 156 10.46 -38.01 -15.51
C SER A 156 10.06 -37.19 -16.74
N LYS A 157 11.01 -36.46 -17.31
CA LYS A 157 10.79 -35.65 -18.51
C LYS A 157 10.97 -36.48 -19.79
N LYS A 158 10.18 -36.17 -20.81
CA LYS A 158 10.37 -36.67 -22.18
C LYS A 158 11.63 -36.03 -22.77
N GLU A 159 12.39 -36.81 -23.52
CA GLU A 159 13.57 -36.30 -24.21
C GLU A 159 13.18 -35.19 -25.20
N GLY A 160 13.98 -34.12 -25.25
CA GLY A 160 13.73 -32.98 -26.14
C GLY A 160 12.47 -32.15 -25.82
N SER A 161 11.82 -32.36 -24.67
CA SER A 161 10.55 -31.69 -24.35
C SER A 161 10.65 -30.22 -23.95
N ASP A 162 11.85 -29.74 -23.64
CA ASP A 162 12.12 -28.33 -23.34
C ASP A 162 13.22 -27.78 -24.26
N PRO A 163 12.93 -27.58 -25.55
CA PRO A 163 13.92 -27.11 -26.52
C PRO A 163 14.42 -25.69 -26.23
N ASN A 164 13.69 -24.91 -25.44
CA ASN A 164 14.03 -23.52 -25.11
C ASN A 164 14.74 -23.39 -23.74
N GLY A 165 14.89 -24.48 -22.99
CA GLY A 165 15.48 -24.46 -21.65
C GLY A 165 14.68 -23.62 -20.64
N TRP A 166 13.35 -23.58 -20.77
CA TRP A 166 12.48 -22.80 -19.88
C TRP A 166 12.23 -23.47 -18.53
N ILE A 167 12.33 -24.79 -18.46
CA ILE A 167 12.10 -25.58 -17.25
C ILE A 167 13.38 -25.59 -16.44
N VAL A 168 13.35 -24.95 -15.28
CA VAL A 168 14.48 -24.87 -14.35
C VAL A 168 14.10 -25.49 -13.02
N ARG A 169 15.11 -25.74 -12.18
CA ARG A 169 14.88 -26.17 -10.80
C ARG A 169 14.44 -24.98 -9.95
N SER A 170 13.54 -25.24 -9.00
CA SER A 170 13.17 -24.23 -7.99
C SER A 170 14.40 -23.78 -7.19
N PRO A 171 14.36 -22.59 -6.54
CA PRO A 171 15.47 -22.11 -5.71
C PRO A 171 16.03 -23.08 -4.66
N LYS A 172 15.21 -24.02 -4.16
CA LYS A 172 15.65 -25.09 -3.23
C LYS A 172 15.94 -26.44 -3.91
N ASP A 173 15.94 -26.47 -5.23
CA ASP A 173 16.18 -27.66 -6.03
C ASP A 173 15.23 -28.84 -5.72
N ILE A 174 13.97 -28.54 -5.37
CA ILE A 174 12.99 -29.56 -4.95
C ILE A 174 11.99 -29.94 -6.04
N THR A 175 11.64 -29.00 -6.92
CA THR A 175 10.63 -29.17 -7.98
C THR A 175 11.06 -28.47 -9.25
N ASP A 176 10.48 -28.85 -10.39
CA ASP A 176 10.66 -28.05 -11.59
C ASP A 176 9.68 -26.88 -11.59
N VAL A 177 10.16 -25.75 -12.08
CA VAL A 177 9.42 -24.50 -12.22
C VAL A 177 9.66 -23.93 -13.61
N VAL A 178 8.75 -23.06 -14.04
CA VAL A 178 9.02 -22.10 -15.11
C VAL A 178 8.95 -20.69 -14.55
N VAL A 179 9.89 -19.84 -14.95
CA VAL A 179 9.91 -18.41 -14.57
C VAL A 179 8.96 -17.66 -15.50
N LEU A 180 7.80 -17.27 -14.99
CA LEU A 180 6.81 -16.51 -15.75
C LEU A 180 7.16 -15.03 -15.84
N PHE A 181 7.74 -14.48 -14.76
CA PHE A 181 8.20 -13.11 -14.68
C PHE A 181 9.48 -13.02 -13.84
N SER A 182 10.36 -12.10 -14.20
CA SER A 182 11.61 -11.80 -13.49
C SER A 182 11.95 -10.34 -13.75
N GLY A 183 11.86 -9.50 -12.72
CA GLY A 183 12.04 -8.06 -12.86
C GLY A 183 12.55 -7.42 -11.58
N ASN A 184 13.03 -6.19 -11.69
CA ASN A 184 13.42 -5.39 -10.53
C ASN A 184 12.31 -4.39 -10.22
N GLY A 185 11.91 -4.33 -8.95
CA GLY A 185 11.10 -3.25 -8.42
C GLY A 185 11.91 -1.97 -8.23
N GLU A 186 11.18 -0.86 -8.13
CA GLU A 186 11.71 0.39 -7.64
C GLU A 186 12.20 0.20 -6.19
N THR A 187 13.32 0.83 -5.84
CA THR A 187 13.91 0.74 -4.49
C THR A 187 13.87 2.10 -3.84
N SER A 188 13.56 2.14 -2.55
CA SER A 188 13.56 3.35 -1.75
C SER A 188 14.01 3.07 -0.32
N LEU A 189 14.81 3.99 0.24
CA LEU A 189 15.14 4.00 1.66
C LEU A 189 13.98 4.50 2.54
N LYS A 190 12.90 4.97 1.92
CA LYS A 190 11.67 5.45 2.58
C LYS A 190 10.48 4.63 2.08
N PRO A 191 9.44 4.40 2.92
CA PRO A 191 8.21 3.79 2.42
C PRO A 191 7.73 4.49 1.17
N PHE A 192 7.31 3.73 0.16
CA PHE A 192 6.57 4.32 -0.94
C PHE A 192 5.31 4.95 -0.34
N PRO A 193 4.96 6.18 -0.71
CA PRO A 193 3.69 6.76 -0.30
C PRO A 193 2.55 5.83 -0.70
N LYS A 194 1.45 5.83 0.05
CA LYS A 194 0.29 4.92 -0.19
C LYS A 194 0.60 3.45 0.02
N SER A 195 1.87 3.08 0.18
CA SER A 195 2.21 1.70 0.47
C SER A 195 1.65 1.34 1.84
N PRO A 196 1.39 0.06 2.08
CA PRO A 196 0.99 -0.42 3.40
C PRO A 196 2.11 -0.30 4.46
N TYR A 197 3.20 0.44 4.16
CA TYR A 197 4.25 0.86 5.08
C TYR A 197 4.24 2.37 5.36
N ASP A 198 3.41 3.15 4.66
CA ASP A 198 3.16 4.57 4.92
C ASP A 198 2.17 4.72 6.09
N SER A 199 2.55 5.47 7.13
CA SER A 199 1.76 5.59 8.38
C SER A 199 1.43 7.05 8.71
N ARG A 200 0.41 7.57 8.02
CA ARG A 200 -0.18 8.90 8.29
C ARG A 200 -1.37 8.76 9.25
N ILE A 201 -1.46 9.61 10.26
CA ILE A 201 -2.47 9.54 11.33
C ILE A 201 -3.10 10.92 11.52
N ILE A 202 -4.41 10.99 11.76
CA ILE A 202 -5.10 12.24 12.18
C ILE A 202 -5.42 12.11 13.66
N ARG A 203 -5.12 13.16 14.44
CA ARG A 203 -5.28 13.15 15.90
C ARG A 203 -5.89 14.45 16.40
N ALA A 204 -6.97 14.36 17.18
CA ALA A 204 -7.41 15.45 18.04
C ALA A 204 -6.71 15.34 19.40
N VAL A 205 -6.18 16.46 19.91
CA VAL A 205 -5.39 16.52 21.14
C VAL A 205 -6.02 17.52 22.10
N ASN A 206 -6.36 17.06 23.31
CA ASN A 206 -6.78 17.94 24.41
C ASN A 206 -5.55 18.57 25.04
N VAL A 207 -5.60 19.88 25.28
CA VAL A 207 -4.44 20.67 25.68
C VAL A 207 -4.82 21.62 26.84
N GLY A 208 -4.01 21.59 27.90
CA GLY A 208 -4.22 22.43 29.09
C GLY A 208 -5.61 22.25 29.70
N GLU A 209 -6.33 23.37 29.82
CA GLU A 209 -7.69 23.44 30.37
C GLU A 209 -8.79 23.24 29.30
N THR A 210 -8.38 22.94 28.07
CA THR A 210 -9.26 22.87 26.92
C THR A 210 -9.54 21.42 26.52
N VAL A 211 -10.82 21.11 26.30
CA VAL A 211 -11.28 19.79 25.86
C VAL A 211 -11.92 19.92 24.49
N VAL A 212 -11.34 19.28 23.48
CA VAL A 212 -11.93 19.12 22.15
C VAL A 212 -12.97 18.01 22.24
N SER A 213 -14.25 18.38 22.14
CA SER A 213 -15.37 17.45 22.26
C SER A 213 -15.71 16.77 20.94
N GLU A 214 -15.51 17.48 19.83
CA GLU A 214 -15.75 16.96 18.49
C GLU A 214 -14.84 17.67 17.49
N ALA A 215 -14.21 16.91 16.61
CA ALA A 215 -13.48 17.44 15.48
C ALA A 215 -13.90 16.67 14.23
N THR A 216 -14.53 17.39 13.30
CA THR A 216 -14.90 16.86 11.99
C THR A 216 -14.11 17.59 10.92
N LEU A 217 -13.43 16.80 10.11
CA LEU A 217 -12.74 17.24 8.91
C LEU A 217 -13.48 16.59 7.75
N GLN A 218 -14.16 17.38 6.93
CA GLN A 218 -14.89 16.88 5.77
C GLN A 218 -13.94 16.87 4.57
N ASP A 219 -14.14 15.92 3.65
CA ASP A 219 -13.28 15.73 2.48
C ASP A 219 -11.83 15.34 2.81
N ILE A 220 -11.60 14.58 3.88
CA ILE A 220 -10.35 13.81 3.98
C ILE A 220 -10.41 12.74 2.91
N ASP A 221 -9.74 12.97 1.79
CA ASP A 221 -9.45 11.89 0.86
C ASP A 221 -8.50 10.91 1.56
N LEU A 222 -9.05 9.81 2.06
CA LEU A 222 -8.27 8.70 2.61
C LEU A 222 -7.54 7.94 1.49
N ALA A 223 -7.68 8.34 0.23
CA ALA A 223 -6.82 7.86 -0.83
C ALA A 223 -5.37 8.25 -0.55
N ASN A 224 -4.48 7.28 -0.54
CA ASN A 224 -3.39 7.24 -1.51
C ASN A 224 -2.89 8.64 -2.04
N HIS A 225 -1.84 9.26 -1.44
CA HIS A 225 -1.00 10.37 -2.01
C HIS A 225 0.50 9.99 -2.18
N GLU A 226 1.17 10.31 -3.31
CA GLU A 226 2.60 10.14 -3.70
C GLU A 226 3.55 11.20 -3.06
N VAL A 227 4.90 11.05 -3.20
CA VAL A 227 5.91 11.95 -2.58
C VAL A 227 5.80 13.38 -3.12
N ASN A 228 5.22 13.53 -4.31
CA ASN A 228 4.94 14.79 -4.98
C ASN A 228 3.43 15.05 -5.14
N ASP A 229 2.57 14.17 -4.60
CA ASP A 229 1.14 14.47 -4.59
C ASP A 229 0.91 15.56 -3.56
N GLN A 230 0.14 16.56 -3.98
CA GLN A 230 -0.38 17.58 -3.08
C GLN A 230 -1.11 16.88 -1.92
N ILE A 231 -0.75 17.20 -0.69
CA ILE A 231 -1.52 16.80 0.48
C ILE A 231 -2.83 17.58 0.40
N VAL A 232 -3.89 16.87 0.02
CA VAL A 232 -5.24 17.44 0.02
C VAL A 232 -5.67 17.52 1.48
N LEU A 233 -5.52 18.71 2.05
CA LEU A 233 -6.13 19.00 3.33
C LEU A 233 -7.65 19.05 3.16
N PRO A 234 -8.42 18.64 4.18
CA PRO A 234 -9.86 18.77 4.19
C PRO A 234 -10.23 20.23 3.86
N ALA A 235 -11.01 20.41 2.79
CA ALA A 235 -11.38 21.73 2.33
C ALA A 235 -12.17 22.48 3.40
N THR A 236 -12.92 21.77 4.24
CA THR A 236 -13.68 22.35 5.35
C THR A 236 -13.48 21.59 6.65
N TYR A 237 -13.60 22.32 7.75
CA TYR A 237 -13.53 21.76 9.09
C TYR A 237 -14.65 22.33 9.96
N SER A 238 -15.06 21.53 10.95
CA SER A 238 -15.92 21.96 12.05
C SER A 238 -15.41 21.32 13.33
N VAL A 239 -14.96 22.17 14.26
CA VAL A 239 -14.42 21.73 15.55
C VAL A 239 -15.19 22.41 16.67
N ILE A 240 -15.55 21.63 17.69
CA ILE A 240 -16.18 22.07 18.92
C ILE A 240 -15.24 21.74 20.08
N TRP A 241 -14.99 22.72 20.93
CA TRP A 241 -14.18 22.55 22.13
C TRP A 241 -14.76 23.34 23.31
N ARG A 242 -14.28 23.00 24.49
CA ARG A 242 -14.71 23.60 25.75
C ARG A 242 -13.49 24.10 26.51
N LYS A 243 -13.53 25.36 26.94
CA LYS A 243 -12.54 25.95 27.84
C LYS A 243 -13.08 25.84 29.27
N LYS A 244 -12.31 25.23 30.17
CA LYS A 244 -12.67 25.22 31.58
C LYS A 244 -12.47 26.61 32.20
N LEU A 245 -13.42 27.06 33.02
CA LEU A 245 -13.40 28.40 33.64
C LEU A 245 -12.88 28.39 35.08
N ASN A 246 -12.95 27.24 35.74
CA ASN A 246 -12.56 27.03 37.12
C ASN A 246 -11.69 25.76 37.23
N PRO A 247 -10.44 25.81 36.75
CA PRO A 247 -9.57 24.64 36.67
C PRO A 247 -9.32 23.95 38.00
N ASP A 248 -9.32 24.71 39.09
CA ASP A 248 -9.04 24.22 40.44
C ASP A 248 -10.28 23.64 41.16
N ALA A 249 -11.47 23.74 40.56
CA ALA A 249 -12.70 23.23 41.18
C ALA A 249 -12.79 21.70 41.08
N GLU A 250 -13.60 21.09 41.96
CA GLU A 250 -13.91 19.66 41.82
C GLU A 250 -14.66 19.39 40.52
N TYR A 251 -14.50 18.17 39.97
CA TYR A 251 -15.08 17.78 38.68
C TYR A 251 -16.59 18.07 38.56
N SER A 252 -17.33 17.87 39.65
CA SER A 252 -18.77 18.12 39.74
C SER A 252 -19.16 19.60 39.64
N GLN A 253 -18.19 20.49 39.81
CA GLN A 253 -18.35 21.95 39.80
C GLN A 253 -17.73 22.59 38.57
N TRP A 254 -17.17 21.81 37.64
CA TRP A 254 -16.52 22.36 36.45
C TRP A 254 -17.50 23.16 35.60
N GLN A 255 -17.10 24.39 35.32
CA GLN A 255 -17.77 25.34 34.45
C GLN A 255 -16.98 25.45 33.15
N PHE A 256 -17.70 25.55 32.05
CA PHE A 256 -17.13 25.57 30.72
C PHE A 256 -17.72 26.69 29.88
N ASP A 257 -16.86 27.35 29.11
CA ASP A 257 -17.26 28.04 27.90
C ASP A 257 -17.15 27.08 26.72
N ASN A 258 -18.18 27.05 25.87
CA ASN A 258 -18.17 26.26 24.65
C ASN A 258 -17.81 27.15 23.47
N TYR A 259 -16.99 26.62 22.57
CA TYR A 259 -16.55 27.29 21.37
C TYR A 259 -16.76 26.39 20.17
N LYS A 260 -17.11 27.01 19.05
CA LYS A 260 -17.21 26.35 17.76
C LYS A 260 -16.45 27.15 16.73
N LEU A 261 -15.73 26.47 15.86
CA LEU A 261 -15.17 27.09 14.67
C LEU A 261 -15.41 26.20 13.46
N THR A 262 -16.01 26.79 12.45
CA THR A 262 -16.18 26.19 11.13
C THR A 262 -15.49 27.05 10.11
N GLY A 263 -14.76 26.45 9.19
CA GLY A 263 -14.02 27.20 8.20
C GLY A 263 -13.63 26.39 7.00
N ASN A 264 -12.96 27.07 6.08
CA ASN A 264 -12.37 26.47 4.89
C ASN A 264 -10.86 26.68 4.92
N LEU A 265 -10.10 25.62 4.68
CA LEU A 265 -8.65 25.67 4.48
C LEU A 265 -8.36 26.15 3.04
N SER A 266 -8.71 27.40 2.78
CA SER A 266 -8.87 27.97 1.42
C SER A 266 -7.57 28.21 0.64
N ALA A 267 -6.41 27.88 1.22
CA ALA A 267 -5.10 28.07 0.60
C ALA A 267 -4.26 26.79 0.61
N LEU A 268 -4.84 25.71 0.07
CA LEU A 268 -4.22 24.37 -0.01
C LEU A 268 -2.80 24.41 -0.62
N ASP A 269 -2.57 25.22 -1.64
CA ASP A 269 -1.25 25.34 -2.29
C ASP A 269 -0.17 25.88 -1.34
N THR A 270 -0.48 26.92 -0.55
CA THR A 270 0.47 27.50 0.42
C THR A 270 0.74 26.59 1.61
N MET A 271 -0.24 25.76 1.99
CA MET A 271 -0.11 24.78 3.06
C MET A 271 0.78 23.62 2.62
N GLU A 272 0.62 23.13 1.39
CA GLU A 272 1.49 22.09 0.83
C GLU A 272 2.95 22.56 0.76
N GLU A 273 3.20 23.76 0.24
CA GLU A 273 4.54 24.34 0.20
C GLU A 273 5.18 24.41 1.59
N SER A 274 4.37 24.74 2.61
CA SER A 274 4.82 24.81 4.00
C SER A 274 5.15 23.43 4.59
N ILE A 275 4.32 22.43 4.30
CA ILE A 275 4.56 21.04 4.74
C ILE A 275 5.82 20.48 4.07
N GLN A 276 6.00 20.70 2.78
CA GLN A 276 7.17 20.22 2.05
C GLN A 276 8.46 20.89 2.54
N ALA A 277 8.41 22.20 2.78
CA ALA A 277 9.56 22.89 3.36
C ALA A 277 9.91 22.38 4.77
N TYR A 278 8.91 22.13 5.62
CA TYR A 278 9.12 21.52 6.94
C TYR A 278 9.72 20.11 6.84
N ARG A 279 9.24 19.30 5.89
CA ARG A 279 9.79 17.97 5.60
C ARG A 279 11.26 18.03 5.22
N ASN A 280 11.62 18.98 4.37
CA ASN A 280 13.00 19.19 3.90
C ASN A 280 13.91 19.77 4.98
N ALA A 281 13.35 20.46 5.98
CA ALA A 281 14.10 21.02 7.11
C ALA A 281 14.46 19.98 8.20
N MET A 282 13.89 18.77 8.17
CA MET A 282 14.23 17.72 9.13
C MET A 282 15.54 17.02 8.77
N ASN A 283 16.38 16.76 9.79
CA ASN A 283 17.63 16.01 9.66
C ASN A 283 17.45 14.47 9.74
N GLY A 284 16.22 13.97 9.63
CA GLY A 284 15.86 12.56 9.77
C GLY A 284 14.74 12.15 8.82
N TYR A 285 14.40 10.85 8.82
CA TYR A 285 13.35 10.32 7.95
C TYR A 285 11.99 10.27 8.64
N VAL A 286 10.96 10.82 7.99
CA VAL A 286 9.59 10.80 8.50
C VAL A 286 9.13 9.34 8.68
N LYS A 287 8.88 8.96 9.93
CA LYS A 287 8.34 7.66 10.32
C LYS A 287 6.82 7.68 10.26
N THR A 288 6.23 8.72 10.86
CA THR A 288 4.80 8.98 10.88
C THR A 288 4.59 10.47 10.69
N SER A 289 3.47 10.84 10.06
CA SER A 289 3.02 12.23 10.08
C SER A 289 1.65 12.32 10.72
N THR A 290 1.44 13.41 11.46
CA THR A 290 0.23 13.69 12.20
C THR A 290 -0.35 15.04 11.81
N PHE A 291 -1.65 15.04 11.52
CA PHE A 291 -2.44 16.27 11.61
C PHE A 291 -2.97 16.35 13.03
N ASP A 292 -2.50 17.35 13.78
CA ASP A 292 -2.91 17.58 15.15
C ASP A 292 -3.93 18.74 15.17
N ILE A 293 -5.09 18.50 15.78
CA ILE A 293 -6.08 19.54 16.09
C ILE A 293 -6.09 19.73 17.59
N PHE A 294 -5.83 20.96 18.04
CA PHE A 294 -5.92 21.31 19.46
C PHE A 294 -6.38 22.75 19.61
N ALA A 295 -6.87 23.09 20.80
CA ALA A 295 -7.29 24.44 21.12
C ALA A 295 -6.59 24.92 22.39
N GLU A 296 -6.24 26.20 22.38
CA GLU A 296 -5.70 26.92 23.52
C GLU A 296 -6.62 28.11 23.79
N ASN A 297 -7.34 28.06 24.90
CA ASN A 297 -8.36 29.06 25.22
C ASN A 297 -9.45 29.15 24.13
N GLU A 298 -9.55 30.32 23.50
CA GLU A 298 -10.50 30.63 22.45
C GLU A 298 -9.91 30.42 21.04
N ASN A 299 -8.65 29.98 20.93
CA ASN A 299 -7.97 29.78 19.66
C ASN A 299 -7.87 28.30 19.32
N LEU A 300 -8.22 27.96 18.08
CA LEU A 300 -8.05 26.63 17.49
C LEU A 300 -6.80 26.63 16.61
N TYR A 301 -6.02 25.57 16.74
CA TYR A 301 -4.89 25.27 15.87
C TYR A 301 -5.12 23.97 15.12
N ILE A 302 -4.82 24.00 13.82
CA ILE A 302 -4.65 22.80 13.00
C ILE A 302 -3.20 22.81 12.54
N THR A 303 -2.46 21.78 12.93
CA THR A 303 -1.02 21.70 12.64
C THR A 303 -0.68 20.41 11.92
N TYR A 304 0.41 20.47 11.17
CA TYR A 304 1.06 19.28 10.63
C TYR A 304 2.38 19.08 11.37
N SER A 305 2.55 17.88 11.92
CA SER A 305 3.79 17.47 12.54
C SER A 305 4.26 16.13 11.95
N ALA A 306 5.55 15.87 12.03
CA ALA A 306 6.11 14.59 11.63
C ALA A 306 6.98 14.05 12.76
N ALA A 307 6.78 12.79 13.11
CA ALA A 307 7.79 12.06 13.85
C ALA A 307 8.78 11.51 12.83
N CYS A 308 10.07 11.68 13.10
CA CYS A 308 11.10 11.09 12.29
C CYS A 308 12.08 10.28 13.13
N LEU A 309 12.89 9.51 12.42
CA LEU A 309 13.97 8.71 12.95
C LEU A 309 15.28 9.21 12.34
N THR A 310 16.35 9.11 13.11
CA THR A 310 17.71 9.50 12.72
C THR A 310 18.58 8.25 12.58
N ASP A 311 19.73 8.39 11.93
CA ASP A 311 20.70 7.29 11.78
C ASP A 311 21.31 6.87 13.12
N THR A 312 21.26 7.74 14.14
CA THR A 312 21.67 7.42 15.51
C THR A 312 20.48 6.97 16.36
N PRO A 313 20.49 5.74 16.92
CA PRO A 313 19.44 5.29 17.82
C PRO A 313 19.29 6.20 19.05
N GLY A 314 18.08 6.67 19.32
CA GLY A 314 17.78 7.54 20.45
C GLY A 314 18.09 9.03 20.23
N GLU A 315 18.69 9.41 19.09
CA GLU A 315 18.78 10.81 18.72
C GLU A 315 17.40 11.34 18.31
N ARG A 316 17.08 12.54 18.77
CA ARG A 316 15.85 13.24 18.39
C ARG A 316 16.10 13.96 17.08
N CYS A 317 15.12 13.90 16.19
CA CYS A 317 15.12 14.76 15.02
C CYS A 317 15.22 16.22 15.40
N LYS A 318 16.01 16.93 14.60
CA LYS A 318 16.13 18.37 14.58
C LYS A 318 15.44 18.88 13.33
N VAL A 319 14.67 19.94 13.50
CA VAL A 319 14.11 20.71 12.40
C VAL A 319 14.95 21.98 12.31
N ALA A 320 15.47 22.30 11.12
CA ALA A 320 16.14 23.57 10.91
C ALA A 320 15.17 24.73 11.16
N GLU A 321 15.71 25.89 11.55
CA GLU A 321 14.89 27.11 11.68
C GLU A 321 14.26 27.46 10.33
N ASP A 322 13.00 27.91 10.36
CA ASP A 322 12.35 28.42 9.16
C ASP A 322 12.57 29.92 9.03
N PRO A 323 13.21 30.41 7.96
CA PRO A 323 13.33 31.86 7.72
C PRO A 323 11.96 32.55 7.57
N GLN A 324 10.91 31.78 7.24
CA GLN A 324 9.54 32.25 7.05
C GLN A 324 8.64 32.01 8.29
N ASN A 325 9.18 31.45 9.38
CA ASN A 325 8.44 31.14 10.61
C ASN A 325 7.14 30.33 10.42
N ARG A 326 7.07 29.44 9.42
CA ARG A 326 5.90 28.57 9.12
C ARG A 326 5.74 27.43 10.11
N TRP A 327 6.80 27.03 10.79
CA TRP A 327 6.76 26.05 11.88
C TRP A 327 7.38 26.59 13.16
N ARG A 328 6.86 26.14 14.29
CA ARG A 328 7.37 26.45 15.63
C ARG A 328 7.24 25.25 16.55
N TYR A 329 7.95 25.30 17.67
CA TYR A 329 7.80 24.31 18.72
C TYR A 329 6.50 24.55 19.47
N PHE A 330 5.73 23.50 19.68
CA PHE A 330 4.54 23.49 20.51
C PHE A 330 4.83 22.62 21.72
N ASP A 331 4.85 23.22 22.92
CA ASP A 331 5.11 22.50 24.18
C ASP A 331 4.07 21.40 24.40
N GLU A 332 2.85 21.63 23.93
CA GLU A 332 1.69 20.76 24.11
C GLU A 332 1.74 19.54 23.18
N LEU A 333 2.44 19.66 22.06
CA LEU A 333 2.76 18.55 21.17
C LEU A 333 4.13 17.93 21.50
N GLY A 334 4.97 18.63 22.26
CA GLY A 334 6.34 18.26 22.55
C GLY A 334 7.25 18.24 21.32
N ARG A 335 6.88 18.94 20.23
CA ARG A 335 7.56 18.90 18.93
C ARG A 335 7.30 20.14 18.09
N TYR A 336 8.14 20.32 17.06
CA TYR A 336 7.88 21.30 16.00
C TYR A 336 6.70 20.87 15.14
N ALA A 337 5.89 21.84 14.72
CA ALA A 337 4.78 21.62 13.81
C ALA A 337 4.59 22.84 12.91
N VAL A 338 4.14 22.58 11.68
CA VAL A 338 3.69 23.61 10.74
C VAL A 338 2.30 24.07 11.16
N VAL A 339 2.10 25.38 11.27
CA VAL A 339 0.77 25.94 11.52
C VAL A 339 0.03 26.02 10.20
N LEU A 340 -0.95 25.15 10.01
CA LEU A 340 -1.80 25.16 8.82
C LEU A 340 -2.94 26.15 9.00
N PHE A 341 -3.48 26.22 10.21
CA PHE A 341 -4.55 27.14 10.56
C PHE A 341 -4.43 27.58 12.02
N GLU A 342 -4.70 28.86 12.25
CA GLU A 342 -4.90 29.46 13.57
C GLU A 342 -6.13 30.38 13.47
N GLY A 343 -7.09 30.20 14.37
CA GLY A 343 -8.28 31.05 14.38
C GLY A 343 -9.05 31.00 15.67
N LYS A 344 -9.72 32.11 15.95
CA LYS A 344 -10.54 32.28 17.15
C LYS A 344 -11.93 31.66 16.94
N GLY A 345 -12.38 30.86 17.90
CA GLY A 345 -13.72 30.27 17.92
C GLY A 345 -14.80 31.24 18.33
N ASP A 346 -16.00 31.00 17.82
CA ASP A 346 -17.21 31.67 18.28
C ASP A 346 -17.71 30.98 19.55
N GLN A 347 -17.92 31.77 20.60
CA GLN A 347 -18.53 31.24 21.83
C GLN A 347 -19.98 30.83 21.53
N VAL A 348 -20.34 29.61 21.92
CA VAL A 348 -21.68 29.05 21.73
C VAL A 348 -22.32 28.72 23.09
N PRO A 349 -23.65 28.76 23.20
CA PRO A 349 -24.34 28.36 24.41
C PRO A 349 -23.99 26.92 24.83
N SER A 350 -23.94 26.67 26.14
CA SER A 350 -23.81 25.32 26.67
C SER A 350 -25.08 24.54 26.37
N GLU A 351 -24.99 23.50 25.54
CA GLU A 351 -26.06 22.52 25.32
C GLU A 351 -26.31 21.63 26.53
#